data_AF-A0A0Q9UBI9-F1
#
_entry.id   AF-A0A0Q9UBI9-F1
#
_cell.length_a   1.000
_cell.length_b   1.000
_cell.length_c   1.000
_cell.angle_alpha   90.00
_cell.angle_beta   90.00
_cell.angle_gamma   90.00
#
_symmetry.space_group_name_H-M   'P 1'
#
loop_
_entity.id
_entity.type
_entity.pdbx_description
1 polymer ?
#
loop_
_entity_poly.entity_id
_entity_poly.type
_entity_poly.pdbx_seq_one_letter_code
_entity_poly.pdbx_strand_id
1 'polypeptide(L)'
;MGIRSWFGLDRPEAPEPVRSGPPTTEQLLGALDAIEAQAREGKVPGVVLSRLLRVTRIVRQTLPRLSNLGLGSSQGFSVMATATDYLPVAIGNYLRLPRDWADTRPIAAGKSSVMLLVDQLDLLGTTMDKVYDAVCRADAEAIIVHGAFLEQKFGQASGGGVLGLGPDPVRVAPPPGTGSSGTADPSGAVSTSPSPHPLAPPE
;
A
#
# COMPACT_ATOMS: atom_id res chain seq x y z
N MET A 1 -17.58 12.75 40.65
CA MET A 1 -18.59 11.95 39.94
C MET A 1 -18.17 11.82 38.49
N GLY A 2 -17.59 10.69 38.10
CA GLY A 2 -16.97 10.48 36.79
C GLY A 2 -17.84 9.65 35.85
N ILE A 3 -17.90 10.09 34.58
CA ILE A 3 -18.60 9.53 33.42
C ILE A 3 -18.18 8.11 32.98
N ARG A 4 -17.52 7.34 33.87
CA ARG A 4 -16.99 5.99 33.60
C ARG A 4 -17.84 4.86 34.17
N SER A 5 -18.87 5.14 34.96
CA SER A 5 -19.66 4.12 35.65
C SER A 5 -20.85 3.56 34.85
N TRP A 6 -20.96 3.87 33.55
CA TRP A 6 -22.04 3.33 32.70
C TRP A 6 -21.65 2.04 31.95
N PHE A 7 -20.38 1.65 32.00
CA PHE A 7 -19.92 0.34 31.53
C PHE A 7 -19.78 -0.59 32.73
N GLY A 8 -20.84 -1.35 33.01
CA GLY A 8 -20.86 -2.38 34.05
C GLY A 8 -19.89 -3.51 33.76
N LEU A 9 -18.69 -3.42 34.32
CA LEU A 9 -17.77 -4.54 34.49
C LEU A 9 -17.78 -4.95 35.97
N ASP A 10 -18.74 -5.81 36.31
CA ASP A 10 -18.52 -6.83 37.33
C ASP A 10 -19.09 -8.14 36.77
N ARG A 11 -18.25 -8.85 36.02
CA ARG A 11 -18.50 -10.22 35.56
C ARG A 11 -17.17 -10.96 35.47
N PRO A 12 -17.07 -12.19 36.02
CA PRO A 12 -15.81 -12.89 36.26
C PRO A 12 -15.04 -13.16 34.97
N GLU A 13 -13.71 -13.04 35.08
CA GLU A 13 -12.64 -13.45 34.16
C GLU A 13 -13.13 -14.40 33.04
N ALA A 14 -13.57 -13.81 31.92
CA ALA A 14 -13.88 -14.54 30.70
C ALA A 14 -12.58 -14.77 29.92
N PRO A 15 -12.38 -15.96 29.31
CA PRO A 15 -11.12 -16.37 28.71
C PRO A 15 -10.64 -15.35 27.67
N GLU A 16 -9.34 -15.03 27.71
CA GLU A 16 -8.71 -14.03 26.86
C GLU A 16 -9.19 -14.13 25.40
N PRO A 17 -9.74 -13.06 24.81
CA PRO A 17 -10.16 -13.12 23.42
C PRO A 17 -8.93 -13.37 22.57
N VAL A 18 -8.92 -14.51 21.88
CA VAL A 18 -8.04 -14.77 20.74
C VAL A 18 -7.97 -13.50 19.92
N ARG A 19 -6.83 -12.80 19.96
CA ARG A 19 -6.60 -11.61 19.14
C ARG A 19 -6.80 -12.06 17.71
N SER A 20 -7.96 -11.72 17.14
CA SER A 20 -8.25 -12.01 15.74
C SER A 20 -7.12 -11.37 14.95
N GLY A 21 -6.48 -12.15 14.08
CA GLY A 21 -5.48 -11.61 13.17
C GLY A 21 -6.05 -10.43 12.38
N PRO A 22 -5.20 -9.64 11.69
CA PRO A 22 -5.70 -8.56 10.85
C PRO A 22 -6.76 -9.10 9.89
N PRO A 23 -7.87 -8.37 9.68
CA PRO A 23 -8.99 -8.86 8.89
C PRO A 23 -8.53 -9.25 7.49
N THR A 24 -8.94 -10.43 7.03
CA THR A 24 -8.57 -10.94 5.70
C THR A 24 -9.32 -10.19 4.61
N THR A 25 -8.80 -10.21 3.38
CA THR A 25 -9.48 -9.60 2.22
C THR A 25 -10.91 -10.11 2.07
N GLU A 26 -11.14 -11.41 2.27
CA GLU A 26 -12.48 -12.00 2.21
C GLU A 26 -13.42 -11.45 3.29
N GLN A 27 -12.91 -11.28 4.52
CA GLN A 27 -13.67 -10.66 5.60
C GLN A 27 -14.02 -9.21 5.29
N LEU A 28 -13.10 -8.45 4.68
CA LEU A 28 -13.37 -7.07 4.25
C LEU A 28 -14.42 -7.03 3.14
N LEU A 29 -14.34 -7.93 2.15
CA LEU A 29 -15.38 -8.04 1.12
C LEU A 29 -16.74 -8.38 1.72
N GLY A 30 -16.80 -9.35 2.63
CA GLY A 30 -18.02 -9.71 3.35
C GLY A 30 -18.57 -8.57 4.20
N ALA A 31 -17.71 -7.76 4.82
CA ALA A 31 -18.13 -6.56 5.56
C ALA A 31 -18.78 -5.53 4.63
N LEU A 32 -18.22 -5.30 3.44
CA LEU A 32 -18.82 -4.41 2.44
C LEU A 32 -20.19 -4.92 1.99
N ASP A 33 -20.34 -6.23 1.75
CA ASP A 33 -21.62 -6.84 1.40
C ASP A 33 -22.66 -6.67 2.51
N ALA A 34 -22.25 -6.88 3.77
CA ALA A 34 -23.13 -6.70 4.93
C ALA A 34 -23.61 -5.25 5.08
N ILE A 35 -22.74 -4.26 4.87
CA ILE A 35 -23.11 -2.83 4.95
C ILE A 35 -24.09 -2.47 3.84
N GLU A 36 -23.86 -2.96 2.62
CA GLU A 36 -24.78 -2.73 1.51
C GLU A 36 -26.15 -3.39 1.75
N ALA A 37 -26.18 -4.59 2.32
CA ALA A 37 -27.43 -5.25 2.71
C ALA A 37 -28.17 -4.47 3.81
N GLN A 38 -27.46 -4.07 4.87
CA GLN A 38 -28.01 -3.28 5.97
C GLN A 38 -28.62 -1.96 5.47
N ALA A 39 -27.95 -1.28 4.53
CA ALA A 39 -28.47 -0.06 3.92
C ALA A 39 -29.77 -0.30 3.13
N ARG A 40 -29.85 -1.41 2.38
CA ARG A 40 -31.05 -1.79 1.62
C ARG A 40 -32.21 -2.16 2.56
N GLU A 41 -31.95 -2.96 3.57
CA GLU A 41 -32.94 -3.36 4.59
C GLU A 41 -33.47 -2.15 5.38
N GLY A 42 -32.57 -1.24 5.75
CA GLY A 42 -32.90 0.02 6.42
C GLY A 42 -33.60 1.04 5.52
N LYS A 43 -33.86 0.71 4.24
CA LYS A 43 -34.51 1.56 3.24
C LYS A 43 -33.89 2.97 3.20
N VAL A 44 -32.56 3.03 3.14
CA VAL A 44 -31.89 4.33 3.02
C VAL A 44 -32.30 5.03 1.71
N PRO A 45 -32.37 6.37 1.68
CA PRO A 45 -32.71 7.11 0.46
C PRO A 45 -31.77 6.77 -0.68
N GLY A 46 -32.29 6.78 -1.91
CA GLY A 46 -31.52 6.40 -3.10
C GLY A 46 -30.21 7.17 -3.25
N VAL A 47 -30.20 8.46 -2.91
CA VAL A 47 -28.99 9.31 -2.97
C VAL A 47 -27.86 8.85 -2.04
N VAL A 48 -28.22 8.29 -0.87
CA VAL A 48 -27.28 7.69 0.08
C VAL A 48 -26.80 6.36 -0.45
N LEU A 49 -27.72 5.51 -0.90
CA LEU A 49 -27.38 4.18 -1.43
C LEU A 49 -26.42 4.27 -2.62
N SER A 50 -26.68 5.17 -3.58
CA SER A 50 -25.80 5.36 -4.74
C SER A 50 -24.38 5.76 -4.35
N ARG A 51 -24.22 6.62 -3.34
CA ARG A 51 -22.90 7.04 -2.84
C ARG A 51 -22.20 5.95 -2.07
N LEU A 52 -22.93 5.22 -1.22
CA LEU A 52 -22.40 4.05 -0.53
C LEU A 52 -21.85 3.04 -1.54
N LEU A 53 -22.63 2.68 -2.56
CA LEU A 53 -22.22 1.74 -3.61
C LEU A 53 -21.02 2.25 -4.42
N ARG A 54 -20.89 3.57 -4.62
CA ARG A 54 -19.70 4.17 -5.22
C ARG A 54 -18.46 3.91 -4.36
N VAL A 55 -18.55 4.17 -3.05
CA VAL A 55 -17.44 3.94 -2.11
C VAL A 55 -17.08 2.45 -2.05
N THR A 56 -18.06 1.56 -1.81
CA THR A 56 -17.79 0.12 -1.67
C THR A 56 -17.16 -0.45 -2.94
N ARG A 57 -17.59 0.00 -4.13
CA ARG A 57 -16.96 -0.38 -5.40
C ARG A 57 -15.49 -0.01 -5.46
N ILE A 58 -15.11 1.23 -5.11
CA ILE A 58 -13.71 1.68 -5.16
C ILE A 58 -12.87 0.87 -4.15
N VAL A 59 -13.40 0.64 -2.95
CA VAL A 59 -12.74 -0.19 -1.93
C VAL A 59 -12.50 -1.60 -2.46
N ARG A 60 -13.50 -2.26 -3.06
CA ARG A 60 -13.35 -3.59 -3.68
C ARG A 60 -12.30 -3.62 -4.78
N GLN A 61 -12.20 -2.57 -5.60
CA GLN A 61 -11.19 -2.45 -6.65
C GLN A 61 -9.77 -2.25 -6.08
N THR A 62 -9.65 -1.68 -4.89
CA THR A 62 -8.37 -1.38 -4.24
C THR A 62 -7.84 -2.56 -3.42
N LEU A 63 -8.73 -3.32 -2.76
CA LEU A 63 -8.38 -4.46 -1.90
C LEU A 63 -7.38 -5.47 -2.49
N PRO A 64 -7.55 -6.01 -3.72
CA PRO A 64 -6.62 -7.00 -4.26
C PRO A 64 -5.21 -6.45 -4.53
N ARG A 65 -5.06 -5.12 -4.60
CA ARG A 65 -3.76 -4.46 -4.85
C ARG A 65 -3.01 -4.17 -3.55
N LEU A 66 -3.71 -4.14 -2.42
CA LEU A 66 -3.11 -3.89 -1.11
C LEU A 66 -2.23 -5.04 -0.61
N SER A 67 -2.44 -6.26 -1.09
CA SER A 67 -1.51 -7.37 -0.83
C SER A 67 -0.10 -7.07 -1.36
N ASN A 68 0.01 -6.27 -2.42
CA ASN A 68 1.30 -5.93 -3.04
C ASN A 68 1.99 -4.76 -2.32
N LEU A 69 1.23 -3.82 -1.75
CA LEU A 69 1.77 -2.72 -0.93
C LEU A 69 2.08 -3.13 0.52
N GLY A 70 1.49 -4.22 0.99
CA GLY A 70 1.52 -4.64 2.38
C GLY A 70 0.42 -3.97 3.22
N LEU A 71 -0.22 -4.79 4.06
CA LEU A 71 -1.33 -4.37 4.94
C LEU A 71 -0.92 -3.36 6.03
N GLY A 72 0.39 -3.15 6.24
CA GLY A 72 0.94 -2.16 7.17
C GLY A 72 1.11 -0.75 6.58
N SER A 73 0.80 -0.56 5.30
CA SER A 73 0.86 0.76 4.65
C SER A 73 -0.28 1.68 5.14
N SER A 74 -0.05 3.00 5.13
CA SER A 74 -1.07 4.00 5.48
C SER A 74 -2.33 3.87 4.61
N GLN A 75 -2.13 3.55 3.32
CA GLN A 75 -3.17 3.28 2.35
C GLN A 75 -3.96 2.01 2.72
N GLY A 76 -3.27 0.93 3.07
CA GLY A 76 -3.90 -0.32 3.52
C GLY A 76 -4.76 -0.14 4.76
N PHE A 77 -4.24 0.60 5.75
CA PHE A 77 -5.01 0.94 6.95
C PHE A 77 -6.27 1.76 6.62
N SER A 78 -6.15 2.77 5.74
CA SER A 78 -7.29 3.62 5.36
C SER A 78 -8.41 2.83 4.67
N VAL A 79 -8.07 1.87 3.82
CA VAL A 79 -9.04 1.00 3.13
C VAL A 79 -9.68 0.02 4.10
N MET A 80 -8.88 -0.58 5.00
CA MET A 80 -9.40 -1.45 6.06
C MET A 80 -10.39 -0.72 6.95
N ALA A 81 -9.98 0.42 7.54
CA ALA A 81 -10.82 1.23 8.42
C ALA A 81 -12.09 1.74 7.71
N THR A 82 -12.03 1.99 6.40
CA THR A 82 -13.21 2.34 5.61
C THR A 82 -14.26 1.23 5.62
N ALA A 83 -13.83 -0.03 5.45
CA ALA A 83 -14.72 -1.18 5.44
C ALA A 83 -15.18 -1.60 6.85
N THR A 84 -14.31 -1.48 7.87
CA THR A 84 -14.59 -2.00 9.21
C THR A 84 -15.18 -0.97 10.18
N ASP A 85 -14.88 0.31 10.00
CA ASP A 85 -15.20 1.35 10.98
C ASP A 85 -16.02 2.48 10.36
N TYR A 86 -15.51 3.14 9.32
CA TYR A 86 -16.11 4.39 8.84
C TYR A 86 -17.49 4.18 8.18
N LEU A 87 -17.60 3.23 7.25
CA LEU A 87 -18.88 2.94 6.60
C LEU A 87 -19.91 2.35 7.58
N PRO A 88 -19.59 1.31 8.38
CA PRO A 88 -20.55 0.76 9.35
C PRO A 88 -21.06 1.80 10.34
N VAL A 89 -20.17 2.65 10.88
CA VAL A 89 -20.55 3.68 11.85
C VAL A 89 -21.42 4.74 11.18
N ALA A 90 -21.08 5.23 9.99
CA ALA A 90 -21.86 6.25 9.28
C ALA A 90 -23.28 5.78 8.96
N ILE A 91 -23.42 4.57 8.38
CA ILE A 91 -24.72 3.98 8.05
C ILE A 91 -25.49 3.63 9.33
N GLY A 92 -24.83 3.02 10.31
CA GLY A 92 -25.44 2.64 11.58
C GLY A 92 -25.99 3.84 12.34
N ASN A 93 -25.24 4.95 12.38
CA ASN A 93 -25.71 6.19 13.00
C ASN A 93 -26.98 6.70 12.32
N TYR A 94 -27.04 6.74 10.99
CA TYR A 94 -28.23 7.18 10.27
C TYR A 94 -29.44 6.26 10.45
N LEU A 95 -29.23 4.95 10.53
CA LEU A 95 -30.32 3.97 10.73
C LEU A 95 -30.86 3.93 12.16
N ARG A 96 -30.11 4.42 13.16
CA ARG A 96 -30.60 4.55 14.54
C ARG A 96 -31.65 5.66 14.69
N LEU A 97 -31.71 6.61 13.75
CA LEU A 97 -32.70 7.68 13.79
C LEU A 97 -34.00 7.27 13.11
N PRO A 98 -35.17 7.66 13.64
CA PRO A 98 -36.45 7.55 12.93
C PRO A 98 -36.36 8.23 11.56
N ARG A 99 -36.83 7.55 10.51
CA ARG A 99 -36.68 7.98 9.09
C ARG A 99 -37.21 9.41 8.86
N ASP A 100 -38.43 9.68 9.30
CA ASP A 100 -39.06 11.01 9.14
C ASP A 100 -38.26 12.14 9.79
N TRP A 101 -37.59 11.84 10.92
CA TRP A 101 -36.76 12.81 11.62
C TRP A 101 -35.43 13.03 10.90
N ALA A 102 -34.78 11.94 10.47
CA ALA A 102 -33.47 11.97 9.81
C ALA A 102 -33.49 12.74 8.47
N ASP A 103 -34.62 12.71 7.78
CA ASP A 103 -34.74 13.30 6.44
C ASP A 103 -35.19 14.77 6.47
N THR A 104 -35.99 15.17 7.46
CA THR A 104 -36.64 16.49 7.48
C THR A 104 -36.07 17.48 8.49
N ARG A 105 -35.47 17.01 9.59
CA ARG A 105 -35.05 17.90 10.69
C ARG A 105 -33.61 18.35 10.50
N PRO A 106 -33.32 19.66 10.62
CA PRO A 106 -31.96 20.15 10.62
C PRO A 106 -31.28 19.76 11.93
N ILE A 107 -30.06 19.24 11.84
CA ILE A 107 -29.30 18.72 12.99
C ILE A 107 -28.03 19.52 13.29
N ALA A 108 -27.34 19.99 12.25
CA ALA A 108 -26.13 20.77 12.38
C ALA A 108 -25.96 21.64 11.13
N ALA A 109 -25.62 22.91 11.32
CA ALA A 109 -25.42 23.88 10.23
C ALA A 109 -26.61 23.95 9.24
N GLY A 110 -27.84 23.70 9.70
CA GLY A 110 -29.05 23.69 8.86
C GLY A 110 -29.22 22.46 7.97
N LYS A 111 -28.28 21.51 7.99
CA LYS A 111 -28.34 20.26 7.21
C LYS A 111 -29.11 19.18 7.99
N SER A 112 -29.90 18.37 7.27
CA SER A 112 -30.52 17.16 7.82
C SER A 112 -29.52 16.00 7.92
N SER A 113 -29.86 14.97 8.68
CA SER A 113 -28.99 13.79 8.87
C SER A 113 -28.65 13.09 7.55
N VAL A 114 -29.62 13.04 6.62
CA VAL A 114 -29.37 12.48 5.28
C VAL A 114 -28.34 13.31 4.50
N MET A 115 -28.37 14.64 4.61
CA MET A 115 -27.44 15.52 3.90
C MET A 115 -26.02 15.40 4.47
N LEU A 116 -25.87 15.31 5.80
CA LEU A 116 -24.56 15.06 6.41
C LEU A 116 -24.00 13.69 6.02
N LEU A 117 -24.83 12.65 5.99
CA LEU A 117 -24.38 11.33 5.56
C LEU A 117 -23.92 11.35 4.09
N VAL A 118 -24.64 12.06 3.22
CA VAL A 118 -24.24 12.28 1.83
C VAL A 118 -22.85 12.93 1.75
N ASP A 119 -22.61 14.01 2.50
CA ASP A 119 -21.32 14.69 2.52
C ASP A 119 -20.19 13.77 3.01
N GLN A 120 -20.46 12.96 4.04
CA GLN A 120 -19.51 11.98 4.57
C GLN A 120 -19.15 10.91 3.54
N LEU A 121 -20.13 10.38 2.81
CA LEU A 121 -19.89 9.37 1.78
C LEU A 121 -19.16 9.95 0.57
N ASP A 122 -19.42 11.20 0.20
CA ASP A 122 -18.71 11.89 -0.88
C ASP A 122 -17.23 12.15 -0.50
N LEU A 123 -16.97 12.58 0.73
CA LEU A 123 -15.61 12.70 1.27
C LEU A 123 -14.88 11.36 1.26
N LEU A 124 -15.55 10.29 1.72
CA LEU A 124 -14.96 8.97 1.77
C LEU A 124 -14.67 8.44 0.36
N GLY A 125 -15.59 8.64 -0.59
CA GLY A 125 -15.41 8.26 -1.98
C GLY A 125 -14.23 8.97 -2.62
N THR A 126 -14.15 10.30 -2.51
CA THR A 126 -13.01 11.07 -3.07
C THR A 126 -11.67 10.71 -2.42
N THR A 127 -11.67 10.34 -1.14
CA THR A 127 -10.47 9.85 -0.46
C THR A 127 -10.06 8.48 -0.99
N MET A 128 -11.01 7.55 -1.16
CA MET A 128 -10.72 6.22 -1.72
C MET A 128 -10.28 6.28 -3.18
N ASP A 129 -10.78 7.23 -3.99
CA ASP A 129 -10.26 7.47 -5.34
C ASP A 129 -8.77 7.82 -5.31
N LYS A 130 -8.35 8.73 -4.41
CA LYS A 130 -6.93 9.09 -4.25
C LYS A 130 -6.07 7.91 -3.80
N VAL A 131 -6.59 7.07 -2.90
CA VAL A 131 -5.89 5.87 -2.45
C VAL A 131 -5.74 4.89 -3.61
N TYR A 132 -6.79 4.67 -4.39
CA TYR A 132 -6.75 3.82 -5.58
C TYR A 132 -5.71 4.31 -6.59
N ASP A 133 -5.69 5.61 -6.89
CA ASP A 133 -4.72 6.22 -7.80
C ASP A 133 -3.27 6.08 -7.28
N ALA A 134 -3.06 6.25 -5.98
CA ALA A 134 -1.75 6.08 -5.35
C ALA A 134 -1.25 4.64 -5.47
N VAL A 135 -2.14 3.66 -5.24
CA VAL A 135 -1.82 2.24 -5.38
C VAL A 135 -1.51 1.89 -6.83
N CYS A 136 -2.31 2.37 -7.79
CA CYS A 136 -2.06 2.12 -9.22
C CYS A 136 -0.74 2.74 -9.69
N ARG A 137 -0.35 3.90 -9.14
CA ARG A 137 0.95 4.52 -9.43
C ARG A 137 2.11 3.69 -8.90
N ALA A 138 2.01 3.18 -7.67
CA ALA A 138 3.04 2.29 -7.11
C ALA A 138 3.19 1.00 -7.93
N ASP A 139 2.09 0.40 -8.37
CA ASP A 139 2.10 -0.76 -9.28
C ASP A 139 2.82 -0.42 -10.60
N ALA A 140 2.55 0.75 -11.19
CA ALA A 140 3.19 1.18 -12.43
C ALA A 140 4.70 1.42 -12.26
N GLU A 141 5.13 2.03 -11.15
CA GLU A 141 6.53 2.23 -10.81
C GLU A 141 7.27 0.89 -10.66
N ALA A 142 6.63 -0.11 -10.04
CA ALA A 142 7.20 -1.45 -9.90
C ALA A 142 7.48 -2.10 -11.27
N ILE A 143 6.61 -1.89 -12.27
CA ILE A 143 6.82 -2.39 -13.64
C ILE A 143 8.04 -1.70 -14.29
N ILE A 144 8.19 -0.39 -14.11
CA ILE A 144 9.32 0.38 -14.66
C ILE A 144 10.64 -0.10 -14.05
N VAL A 145 10.68 -0.23 -12.72
CA VAL A 145 11.88 -0.71 -12.01
C VAL A 145 12.25 -2.12 -12.45
N HIS A 146 11.25 -3.00 -12.63
CA HIS A 146 11.48 -4.35 -13.13
C HIS A 146 12.07 -4.35 -14.56
N GLY A 147 11.57 -3.49 -15.45
CA GLY A 147 12.11 -3.31 -16.80
C GLY A 147 13.58 -2.87 -16.79
N ALA A 148 13.91 -1.84 -16.01
CA ALA A 148 15.28 -1.35 -15.85
C ALA A 148 16.23 -2.44 -15.30
N PHE A 149 15.74 -3.27 -14.37
CA PHE A 149 16.49 -4.41 -13.86
C PHE A 149 16.78 -5.46 -14.97
N LEU A 150 15.80 -5.76 -15.82
CA LEU A 150 15.99 -6.68 -16.95
C LEU A 150 17.00 -6.13 -17.97
N GLU A 151 16.92 -4.85 -18.30
CA GLU A 151 17.90 -4.19 -19.19
C GLU A 151 19.32 -4.23 -18.62
N GLN A 152 19.49 -3.97 -17.32
CA GLN A 152 20.80 -4.08 -16.66
C GLN A 152 21.31 -5.52 -16.69
N LYS A 153 20.46 -6.51 -16.42
CA LYS A 153 20.84 -7.92 -16.31
C LYS A 153 21.16 -8.56 -17.66
N PHE A 154 20.45 -8.19 -18.72
CA PHE A 154 20.52 -8.86 -20.03
C PHE A 154 21.00 -7.95 -21.18
N GLY A 155 20.84 -6.63 -21.07
CA GLY A 155 21.31 -5.67 -22.07
C GLY A 155 22.83 -5.56 -22.13
N GLN A 156 23.53 -5.78 -21.01
CA GLN A 156 25.01 -5.81 -21.01
C GLN A 156 25.59 -7.12 -21.57
N ALA A 157 24.84 -8.21 -21.57
CA ALA A 157 25.28 -9.50 -22.13
C ALA A 157 25.28 -9.52 -23.67
N SER A 158 24.60 -8.56 -24.31
CA SER A 158 24.50 -8.48 -25.79
C SER A 158 25.43 -7.45 -26.42
N GLY A 159 26.15 -6.64 -25.63
CA GLY A 159 26.89 -5.47 -26.12
C GLY A 159 28.41 -5.52 -26.06
N GLY A 160 29.03 -6.58 -25.54
CA GLY A 160 30.48 -6.56 -25.29
C GLY A 160 31.10 -7.92 -25.13
N GLY A 161 31.42 -8.56 -26.25
CA GLY A 161 32.18 -9.80 -26.26
C GLY A 161 32.43 -10.23 -27.68
N VAL A 162 33.41 -9.60 -28.34
CA VAL A 162 34.03 -10.19 -29.51
C VAL A 162 34.51 -11.57 -29.07
N LEU A 163 33.86 -12.62 -29.54
CA LEU A 163 34.42 -13.97 -29.49
C LEU A 163 35.63 -13.90 -30.41
N GLY A 164 36.78 -13.59 -29.81
CA GLY A 164 38.08 -13.75 -30.43
C GLY A 164 38.33 -15.22 -30.73
N LEU A 165 37.63 -15.74 -31.75
CA LEU A 165 38.04 -16.89 -32.54
C LEU A 165 39.17 -16.42 -33.46
N GLY A 166 40.24 -15.89 -32.87
CA GLY A 166 41.53 -15.89 -33.52
C GLY A 166 42.02 -17.34 -33.51
N PRO A 167 42.40 -17.94 -34.64
CA PRO A 167 43.02 -19.25 -34.62
C PRO A 167 44.33 -19.13 -33.83
N ASP A 168 44.40 -19.77 -32.67
CA ASP A 168 45.65 -20.01 -31.95
C ASP A 168 46.68 -20.64 -32.91
N PRO A 169 47.78 -19.97 -33.28
CA PRO A 169 48.92 -20.69 -33.79
C PRO A 169 49.52 -21.45 -32.60
N VAL A 170 49.36 -22.77 -32.63
CA VAL A 170 50.02 -23.75 -31.76
C VAL A 170 51.44 -23.28 -31.42
N ARG A 171 51.64 -22.83 -30.17
CA ARG A 171 52.97 -22.53 -29.65
C ARG A 171 53.67 -23.86 -29.35
N VAL A 172 54.35 -24.40 -30.36
CA VAL A 172 55.31 -25.50 -30.18
C VAL A 172 56.46 -24.98 -29.30
N ALA A 173 56.68 -25.65 -28.18
CA ALA A 173 57.78 -25.36 -27.26
C ALA A 173 59.15 -25.65 -27.91
N PRO A 174 60.14 -24.73 -27.84
CA PRO A 174 61.54 -25.05 -28.09
C PRO A 174 62.22 -25.61 -26.82
N PRO A 175 63.28 -26.44 -26.96
CA PRO A 175 63.96 -27.10 -25.84
C PRO A 175 64.77 -26.12 -24.96
N PRO A 176 65.14 -26.53 -23.72
CA PRO A 176 65.75 -25.65 -22.74
C PRO A 176 67.19 -25.29 -23.13
N GLY A 177 67.42 -24.01 -23.42
CA GLY A 177 68.73 -23.40 -23.58
C GLY A 177 69.08 -22.56 -22.34
N THR A 178 70.23 -22.87 -21.78
CA THR A 178 70.89 -22.32 -20.60
C THR A 178 71.11 -20.80 -20.67
N GLY A 179 70.87 -20.10 -19.56
CA GLY A 179 71.72 -18.98 -19.13
C GLY A 179 71.15 -17.55 -19.20
N SER A 180 71.29 -16.88 -18.04
CA SER A 180 71.55 -15.44 -17.84
C SER A 180 70.38 -14.46 -17.69
N SER A 181 70.07 -14.24 -16.40
CA SER A 181 69.93 -12.98 -15.66
C SER A 181 69.87 -11.63 -16.39
N GLY A 182 68.93 -10.77 -15.96
CA GLY A 182 68.93 -9.32 -16.19
C GLY A 182 67.58 -8.68 -15.83
N THR A 183 67.26 -8.43 -14.55
CA THR A 183 67.28 -7.12 -13.84
C THR A 183 66.18 -6.11 -14.24
N ALA A 184 65.52 -5.58 -13.19
CA ALA A 184 64.86 -4.26 -13.05
C ALA A 184 63.32 -4.16 -13.21
N ASP A 185 62.67 -4.12 -12.06
CA ASP A 185 61.45 -3.35 -11.68
C ASP A 185 61.75 -1.81 -11.71
N PRO A 186 60.87 -0.88 -11.29
CA PRO A 186 59.38 -0.81 -11.28
C PRO A 186 58.85 0.56 -11.83
N SER A 187 57.59 0.67 -12.25
CA SER A 187 56.84 1.93 -12.05
C SER A 187 55.35 1.92 -12.40
N GLY A 188 54.57 2.46 -11.45
CA GLY A 188 53.30 3.15 -11.69
C GLY A 188 52.05 2.28 -11.49
N ALA A 189 51.05 2.63 -10.71
CA ALA A 189 50.87 3.74 -9.77
C ALA A 189 49.68 3.34 -8.88
N VAL A 190 49.87 3.47 -7.58
CA VAL A 190 48.80 3.42 -6.58
C VAL A 190 47.94 4.67 -6.74
N SER A 191 46.63 4.50 -6.93
CA SER A 191 45.65 5.58 -6.80
C SER A 191 44.73 5.24 -5.64
N THR A 192 45.12 5.73 -4.47
CA THR A 192 44.28 5.87 -3.28
C THR A 192 43.37 7.09 -3.46
N SER A 193 42.05 6.86 -3.43
CA SER A 193 41.05 7.91 -3.24
C SER A 193 40.57 7.85 -1.79
N PRO A 194 40.63 8.94 -1.00
CA PRO A 194 39.86 9.05 0.22
C PRO A 194 38.66 9.99 0.04
N SER A 195 37.50 9.50 0.47
CA SER A 195 36.23 10.18 0.63
C SER A 195 36.32 11.45 1.48
N PRO A 196 35.54 12.50 1.20
CA PRO A 196 35.26 13.53 2.19
C PRO A 196 34.05 13.15 3.08
N HIS A 197 34.27 13.29 4.39
CA HIS A 197 33.30 13.15 5.48
C HIS A 197 32.10 14.11 5.37
N PRO A 198 30.95 13.77 6.00
CA PRO A 198 29.79 14.64 6.14
C PRO A 198 29.98 15.64 7.29
N LEU A 199 29.59 16.90 7.08
CA LEU A 199 29.54 17.94 8.12
C LEU A 199 28.09 18.36 8.36
N ALA A 200 27.69 18.33 9.62
CA ALA A 200 26.37 18.66 10.16
C ALA A 200 26.19 20.20 10.37
N PRO A 201 25.00 20.69 10.82
CA PRO A 201 24.46 22.04 10.57
C PRO A 201 24.87 23.11 11.60
N PRO A 202 24.56 24.39 11.35
CA PRO A 202 23.53 25.12 12.13
C PRO A 202 22.77 26.17 11.26
N GLU A 203 21.68 26.87 11.57
CA GLU A 203 20.82 27.16 12.74
C GLU A 203 19.34 27.09 12.33
#